data_AF-A0A975BV53-F1
#
_entry.id   AF-A0A975BV53-F1
#
_cell.length_a   1.000
_cell.length_b   1.000
_cell.length_c   1.000
_cell.angle_alpha   90.00
_cell.angle_beta   90.00
_cell.angle_gamma   90.00
#
_symmetry.space_group_name_H-M   'P 1'
#
loop_
_entity.id
_entity.type
_entity.pdbx_description
1 polymer ?
#
loop_
_entity_poly.entity_id
_entity_poly.type
_entity_poly.pdbx_seq_one_letter_code
_entity_poly.pdbx_strand_id
1 'polypeptide(L)' 'MRQNIENLTTELIRLPRRERLELVRFLLFLDNRSSDSDNDIESAWEKEITDRVRAVDDGTAIGIDYDRAMQKIEKRFIQ' A
#
# COMPACT_ATOMS: atom_id res chain seq x y z
N MET A 1 24.52 21.05 -2.69
CA MET A 1 25.24 20.36 -3.80
C MET A 1 24.23 19.48 -4.51
N ARG A 2 23.95 19.70 -5.81
CA ARG A 2 23.13 18.76 -6.59
C ARG A 2 23.98 17.53 -6.85
N GLN A 3 23.71 16.41 -6.18
CA GLN A 3 24.27 15.14 -6.60
C GLN A 3 23.61 14.74 -7.92
N ASN A 4 24.42 14.35 -8.91
CA ASN A 4 23.93 13.85 -10.19
C ASN A 4 23.26 12.48 -9.95
N ILE A 5 22.09 12.25 -10.55
CA ILE A 5 21.34 10.99 -10.45
C ILE A 5 22.19 9.78 -10.86
N GLU A 6 23.13 9.97 -11.79
CA GLU A 6 24.06 8.93 -12.24
C GLU A 6 25.02 8.48 -11.11
N ASN A 7 25.50 9.44 -10.31
CA ASN A 7 26.39 9.14 -9.17
C ASN A 7 25.63 8.38 -8.08
N LEU A 8 24.41 8.84 -7.75
CA LEU A 8 23.52 8.17 -6.80
C LEU A 8 23.17 6.76 -7.26
N THR A 9 22.87 6.58 -8.54
CA THR A 9 22.57 5.26 -9.12
C THR A 9 23.77 4.33 -9.01
N THR A 10 24.98 4.84 -9.26
CA THR A 10 26.22 4.07 -9.14
C THR A 10 26.46 3.61 -7.71
N GLU A 11 26.22 4.48 -6.73
CA GLU A 11 26.32 4.12 -5.31
C GLU A 11 25.26 3.09 -4.91
N LEU A 12 24.02 3.28 -5.34
CA LEU A 12 22.90 2.36 -5.05
C LEU A 12 23.15 0.96 -5.62
N ILE A 13 23.64 0.83 -6.85
CA ILE A 13 23.89 -0.48 -7.49
C ILE A 13 24.96 -1.28 -6.75
N ARG A 14 25.91 -0.62 -6.09
CA ARG A 14 26.98 -1.27 -5.31
C ARG A 14 26.49 -1.87 -4.00
N LEU A 15 25.32 -1.48 -3.51
CA LEU A 15 24.74 -2.03 -2.29
C LEU A 15 24.26 -3.48 -2.48
N PRO A 16 24.34 -4.31 -1.42
CA PRO A 16 23.68 -5.60 -1.40
C PRO A 16 22.19 -5.51 -1.76
N ARG A 17 21.66 -6.55 -2.42
CA ARG A 17 20.24 -6.59 -2.85
C ARG A 17 19.26 -6.23 -1.73
N ARG A 18 19.50 -6.70 -0.51
CA ARG A 18 18.64 -6.42 0.64
C ARG A 18 18.57 -4.93 0.96
N GLU A 19 19.73 -4.27 1.02
CA GLU A 19 19.80 -2.83 1.31
C GLU A 19 19.17 -1.98 0.19
N ARG A 20 19.35 -2.38 -1.07
CA ARG A 20 18.66 -1.75 -2.20
C ARG A 20 17.14 -1.84 -2.06
N LEU A 21 16.62 -3.00 -1.65
CA LEU A 21 15.17 -3.20 -1.46
C LEU A 21 14.62 -2.37 -0.29
N GLU A 22 15.37 -2.26 0.82
CA GLU A 22 14.98 -1.40 1.93
C GLU A 22 14.92 0.07 1.52
N LEU A 23 15.89 0.54 0.73
CA LEU A 23 15.89 1.90 0.21
C LEU A 23 14.73 2.17 -0.75
N VAL A 24 14.44 1.24 -1.67
CA VAL A 24 13.27 1.35 -2.55
C VAL A 24 11.98 1.41 -1.74
N ARG A 25 11.80 0.52 -0.76
CA ARG A 25 10.65 0.52 0.14
C ARG A 25 10.50 1.85 0.88
N PHE A 26 11.61 2.38 1.41
CA PHE A 26 11.61 3.65 2.12
C PHE A 26 11.22 4.82 1.21
N LEU A 27 11.79 4.90 0.00
CA LEU A 27 11.48 5.96 -0.96
C LEU A 27 10.01 5.92 -1.41
N LEU A 28 9.48 4.74 -1.71
CA LEU A 28 8.05 4.57 -2.05
C LEU A 28 7.13 5.02 -0.91
N PHE A 29 7.54 4.80 0.34
CA PHE A 29 6.77 5.22 1.51
C PHE A 29 6.84 6.73 1.76
N LEU A 30 7.95 7.38 1.42
CA LEU A 30 8.08 8.83 1.53
C LEU A 30 7.25 9.57 0.48
N ASP A 31 7.24 9.10 -0.77
CA ASP A 31 6.40 9.68 -1.82
C ASP A 31 4.90 9.57 -1.49
N ASN A 32 4.52 8.52 -0.75
CA ASN A 32 3.14 8.34 -0.30
C ASN A 32 2.72 9.28 0.86
N ARG A 33 3.58 10.20 1.31
CA ARG A 33 3.27 11.17 2.39
C ARG A 33 3.12 12.61 1.90
N SER A 34 3.32 12.85 0.59
CA SER A 34 3.53 14.20 0.07
C SER A 34 2.29 14.87 -0.55
N SER A 35 1.07 14.47 -0.18
CA SER A 35 -0.10 15.23 -0.58
C SER A 35 -1.04 15.46 0.59
N ASP A 36 -1.47 16.72 0.73
CA ASP A 36 -2.56 17.20 1.59
C ASP A 36 -3.91 16.45 1.39
N SER A 37 -3.93 15.35 0.63
CA SER A 37 -5.01 14.37 0.48
C SER A 37 -4.98 13.22 1.49
N ASP A 38 -3.88 13.00 2.21
CA ASP A 38 -3.74 11.86 3.13
C ASP A 38 -4.75 11.89 4.29
N ASN A 39 -5.15 13.09 4.74
CA ASN A 39 -6.18 13.22 5.79
C ASN A 39 -7.57 12.74 5.33
N ASP A 40 -7.91 12.94 4.06
CA ASP A 40 -9.19 12.49 3.50
C ASP A 40 -9.20 10.97 3.30
N ILE A 41 -8.06 10.42 2.87
CA ILE A 41 -7.87 8.97 2.72
C ILE A 41 -7.95 8.28 4.08
N GLU A 42 -7.19 8.74 5.08
CA GLU A 42 -7.21 8.15 6.42
C GLU A 42 -8.61 8.23 7.05
N SER A 43 -9.29 9.38 6.91
CA SER A 43 -10.65 9.55 7.42
C SER A 43 -11.66 8.65 6.71
N ALA A 44 -11.52 8.46 5.39
CA ALA A 44 -12.36 7.55 4.62
C ALA A 44 -12.16 6.09 5.02
N TRP A 45 -10.91 5.68 5.27
CA TRP A 45 -10.58 4.34 5.77
C TRP A 45 -11.11 4.11 7.19
N GLU A 46 -10.93 5.06 8.10
CA GLU A 46 -11.44 4.96 9.47
C GLU A 46 -12.97 4.82 9.48
N LYS A 47 -13.65 5.61 8.64
CA LYS A 47 -15.09 5.50 8.45
C LYS A 47 -15.49 4.12 7.91
N GLU A 48 -14.82 3.63 6.88
CA GLU A 48 -15.11 2.31 6.31
C GLU A 48 -14.93 1.19 7.33
N ILE A 49 -13.83 1.21 8.08
CA ILE A 49 -13.53 0.19 9.10
C ILE A 49 -14.62 0.22 10.18
N THR A 50 -14.97 1.41 10.68
CA THR A 50 -16.03 1.60 11.67
C THR A 50 -17.37 1.05 11.17
N ASP A 51 -17.74 1.37 9.92
CA ASP A 51 -18.99 0.90 9.32
C ASP A 51 -18.99 -0.63 9.15
N ARG A 52 -17.85 -1.23 8.81
CA ARG A 52 -17.72 -2.70 8.70
C ARG A 52 -17.79 -3.41 10.04
N VAL A 53 -17.17 -2.86 11.09
CA VAL A 53 -17.27 -3.39 12.46
C VAL A 53 -18.73 -3.33 12.91
N ARG A 54 -19.41 -2.19 12.73
CA ARG A 54 -20.82 -2.04 13.05
C ARG A 54 -21.69 -3.05 12.30
N ALA A 55 -21.45 -3.28 11.01
CA ALA A 55 -22.21 -4.27 10.25
C ALA A 55 -22.05 -5.69 10.81
N VAL A 56 -20.88 -6.05 11.35
CA VAL A 56 -20.67 -7.33 12.03
C VAL A 56 -21.45 -7.37 13.36
N ASP A 57 -21.33 -6.32 14.18
CA ASP A 57 -22.01 -6.22 15.48
C ASP A 57 -23.55 -6.27 15.33
N ASP A 58 -24.08 -5.59 14.31
CA ASP A 58 -25.51 -5.56 13.98
C ASP A 58 -25.99 -6.83 13.27
N GLY A 59 -25.08 -7.77 12.94
CA GLY A 59 -25.39 -9.01 12.23
C GLY A 59 -25.83 -8.81 10.77
N THR A 60 -25.55 -7.64 10.19
CA THR A 60 -25.89 -7.30 8.79
C THR A 60 -24.76 -7.60 7.81
N ALA A 61 -23.57 -7.92 8.31
CA ALA A 61 -22.42 -8.31 7.49
C ALA A 61 -22.70 -9.62 6.72
N ILE A 62 -22.44 -9.59 5.42
CA ILE A 62 -22.58 -10.75 4.54
C ILE A 62 -21.21 -11.32 4.24
N GLY A 63 -20.96 -12.55 4.72
CA GLY A 63 -19.74 -13.30 4.40
C GLY A 63 -19.69 -13.72 2.93
N ILE A 64 -18.48 -13.85 2.40
CA ILE A 64 -18.23 -14.51 1.12
C ILE A 64 -17.38 -15.75 1.36
N ASP A 65 -17.70 -16.83 0.65
CA ASP A 65 -16.87 -18.01 0.63
C ASP A 65 -15.44 -17.69 0.16
N TYR A 66 -14.45 -18.32 0.79
CA TYR A 66 -13.03 -18.03 0.56
C TYR A 66 -12.63 -18.27 -0.89
N ASP A 67 -12.99 -19.42 -1.48
CA ASP A 67 -12.60 -19.77 -2.84
C ASP A 67 -13.22 -18.78 -3.83
N ARG A 68 -14.47 -18.40 -3.60
CA ARG A 68 -15.15 -17.38 -4.39
C ARG A 68 -14.49 -16.01 -4.27
N ALA A 69 -14.00 -15.63 -3.09
CA ALA A 69 -13.29 -14.38 -2.88
C ALA A 69 -11.95 -14.39 -3.64
N MET A 70 -11.19 -15.48 -3.56
CA MET A 70 -9.88 -15.60 -4.21
C MET A 70 -9.99 -15.55 -5.74
N GLN A 71 -10.96 -16.29 -6.31
CA GLN A 71 -11.23 -16.25 -7.75
C GLN A 71 -11.55 -14.83 -8.27
N LYS A 72 -12.22 -13.99 -7.46
CA LYS A 72 -12.51 -12.60 -7.83
C LYS A 72 -11.23 -11.75 -7.84
N ILE A 73 -10.34 -11.97 -6.88
CA ILE A 73 -9.07 -11.25 -6.78
C ILE A 73 -8.18 -11.61 -7.97
N GLU A 74 -8.00 -12.90 -8.24
CA GLU A 74 -7.21 -13.41 -9.35
C GLU A 74 -7.67 -12.81 -10.69
N LYS A 75 -8.98 -12.89 -10.98
CA LYS A 75 -9.56 -12.33 -12.22
C LYS A 75 -9.32 -10.83 -12.40
N ARG A 76 -9.26 -10.08 -11.29
CA ARG A 76 -9.20 -8.61 -11.32
C ARG A 76 -7.76 -8.09 -11.40
N PHE A 77 -6.80 -8.80 -10.81
CA PHE A 77 -5.45 -8.25 -10.59
C PHE A 77 -4.31 -9.13 -11.11
N ILE A 78 -4.55 -10.39 -11.47
CA ILE A 78 -3.50 -11.37 -11.82
C ILE A 78 -3.73 -11.92 -13.23
N GLN A 79 -4.10 -11.06 -14.19
CA GLN A 79 -4.15 -11.44 -15.61
C GLN A 79 -2.76 -11.62 -16.20
#